data_AF-A0A8T4TG03-F1
#
_entry.id   AF-A0A8T4TG03-F1
#
_cell.length_a   1.000
_cell.length_b   1.000
_cell.length_c   1.000
_cell.angle_alpha   90.00
_cell.angle_beta   90.00
_cell.angle_gamma   90.00
#
_symmetry.space_group_name_H-M   'P 1'
#
loop_
_entity.id
_entity.type
_entity.pdbx_description
1 polymer ?
#
loop_
_entity_poly.entity_id
_entity_poly.type
_entity_poly.pdbx_seq_one_letter_code
_entity_poly.pdbx_strand_id
1 'polypeptide(L)'
;MRAKVSIIVALAGMMILLGCVSQEKQYDFPINDELPRPGFGDIVYSVCEDVLTEMRVYSVSSCGIDSCNIELYGLDGQLIEQGNIGMVPNPHEFKTNVTGCKRTTEEYFRTKVNVV
;
A
#
# COMPACT_ATOMS: atom_id res chain seq x y z
N MET A 1 -68.29 -4.76 32.89
CA MET A 1 -67.69 -5.80 32.04
C MET A 1 -66.45 -5.22 31.38
N ARG A 2 -65.33 -5.96 31.45
CA ARG A 2 -64.01 -5.54 30.96
C ARG A 2 -63.91 -5.83 29.46
N ALA A 3 -63.36 -4.91 28.68
CA ALA A 3 -62.68 -5.25 27.43
C ALA A 3 -61.57 -4.23 27.16
N LYS A 4 -60.33 -4.67 27.41
CA LYS A 4 -59.08 -4.03 27.01
C LYS A 4 -58.86 -4.34 25.53
N VAL A 5 -58.42 -3.38 24.72
CA VAL A 5 -57.66 -3.69 23.49
C VAL A 5 -56.56 -2.64 23.35
N SER A 6 -55.38 -2.98 23.88
CA SER A 6 -54.13 -2.28 23.62
C SER A 6 -53.55 -2.81 22.30
N ILE A 7 -53.42 -1.94 21.30
CA ILE A 7 -52.74 -2.26 20.04
C ILE A 7 -51.24 -2.08 20.29
N ILE A 8 -50.52 -3.20 20.39
CA ILE A 8 -49.06 -3.24 20.44
C ILE A 8 -48.57 -3.28 19.00
N VAL A 9 -48.04 -2.17 18.49
CA VAL A 9 -47.34 -2.12 17.21
C VAL A 9 -45.92 -2.64 17.43
N ALA A 10 -45.67 -3.89 17.04
CA ALA A 10 -44.34 -4.46 17.03
C ALA A 10 -43.56 -3.94 15.80
N LEU A 11 -42.74 -2.91 16.00
CA LEU A 11 -41.69 -2.53 15.05
C LEU A 11 -40.57 -3.58 15.11
N ALA A 12 -40.61 -4.53 14.18
CA ALA A 12 -39.47 -5.38 13.89
C ALA A 12 -38.38 -4.51 13.23
N GLY A 13 -37.50 -3.94 14.05
CA GLY A 13 -36.30 -3.25 13.62
C GLY A 13 -35.39 -4.21 12.87
N MET A 14 -35.32 -4.03 11.56
CA MET A 14 -34.41 -4.70 10.64
C MET A 14 -32.97 -4.37 11.07
N MET A 15 -32.30 -5.31 11.75
CA MET A 15 -30.87 -5.23 12.01
C MET A 15 -30.14 -5.31 10.67
N ILE A 16 -29.84 -4.15 10.09
CA ILE A 16 -28.86 -4.04 9.01
C ILE A 16 -27.51 -4.23 9.68
N LEU A 17 -27.03 -5.47 9.65
CA LEU A 17 -25.65 -5.82 9.93
C LEU A 17 -24.79 -5.06 8.94
N LEU A 18 -24.23 -3.93 9.39
CA LEU A 18 -23.06 -3.29 8.79
C LEU A 18 -21.87 -4.25 8.96
N GLY A 19 -21.88 -5.33 8.19
CA GLY A 19 -20.66 -6.07 7.91
C GLY A 19 -19.76 -5.11 7.17
N CYS A 20 -18.75 -4.57 7.85
CA CYS A 20 -17.61 -3.95 7.20
C CYS A 20 -16.97 -5.02 6.32
N VAL A 21 -17.43 -5.15 5.08
CA VAL A 21 -16.74 -5.90 4.04
C VAL A 21 -15.46 -5.11 3.81
N SER A 22 -14.39 -5.53 4.48
CA SER A 22 -13.05 -5.09 4.14
C SER A 22 -12.81 -5.57 2.71
N GLN A 23 -13.03 -4.70 1.72
CA GLN A 23 -12.62 -4.96 0.35
C GLN A 23 -11.10 -5.10 0.39
N GLU A 24 -10.60 -6.33 0.24
CA GLU A 24 -9.19 -6.53 -0.09
C GLU A 24 -8.93 -5.72 -1.37
N LYS A 25 -8.04 -4.72 -1.30
CA LYS A 25 -7.60 -3.99 -2.48
C LYS A 25 -7.01 -5.01 -3.45
N GLN A 26 -7.68 -5.20 -4.59
CA GLN A 26 -7.19 -6.08 -5.64
C GLN A 26 -6.07 -5.34 -6.38
N TYR A 27 -4.86 -5.90 -6.31
CA TYR A 27 -3.70 -5.39 -7.03
C TYR A 27 -3.75 -5.92 -8.48
N ASP A 28 -3.49 -5.06 -9.46
CA ASP A 28 -3.50 -5.35 -10.90
C ASP A 28 -2.10 -5.70 -11.45
N PHE A 29 -1.12 -5.90 -10.56
CA PHE A 29 0.27 -6.19 -10.88
C PHE A 29 0.71 -7.52 -10.26
N PRO A 30 1.74 -8.18 -10.82
CA PRO A 30 2.26 -9.39 -10.22
C PRO A 30 2.89 -9.07 -8.87
N ILE A 31 2.25 -9.56 -7.80
CA ILE A 31 2.84 -9.60 -6.46
C ILE A 31 3.78 -10.80 -6.42
N ASN A 32 5.01 -10.58 -5.98
CA ASN A 32 5.97 -11.65 -5.80
C ASN A 32 6.20 -11.94 -4.30
N ASP A 33 5.36 -12.82 -3.77
CA ASP A 33 5.43 -13.28 -2.38
C ASP A 33 6.53 -14.33 -2.13
N GLU A 34 7.11 -14.89 -3.20
CA GLU A 34 8.17 -15.91 -3.11
C GLU A 34 9.56 -15.32 -2.85
N LEU A 35 9.75 -14.01 -3.07
CA LEU A 35 11.06 -13.40 -2.86
C LEU A 35 11.45 -13.39 -1.36
N PRO A 36 12.64 -13.91 -1.01
CA PRO A 36 13.11 -13.91 0.38
C PRO A 36 13.20 -12.48 0.90
N ARG A 37 13.01 -12.26 2.20
CA ARG A 37 13.17 -10.92 2.80
C ARG A 37 14.46 -10.26 2.28
N PRO A 38 14.43 -8.97 1.89
CA PRO A 38 15.59 -8.31 1.31
C PRO A 38 16.83 -8.53 2.16
N GLY A 39 17.85 -9.14 1.57
CA GLY A 39 19.17 -9.27 2.15
C GLY A 39 20.05 -8.05 1.86
N PHE A 40 21.23 -8.04 2.45
CA PHE A 40 22.29 -7.10 2.10
C PHE A 40 22.69 -7.28 0.63
N GLY A 41 22.69 -6.20 -0.14
CA GLY A 41 23.01 -6.20 -1.57
C GLY A 41 21.84 -6.53 -2.50
N ASP A 42 20.65 -6.82 -1.97
CA ASP A 42 19.47 -7.09 -2.80
C ASP A 42 18.86 -5.79 -3.32
N ILE A 43 18.44 -5.83 -4.59
CA ILE A 43 17.56 -4.81 -5.18
C ILE A 43 16.12 -5.27 -5.03
N VAL A 44 15.27 -4.41 -4.48
CA VAL A 44 13.87 -4.69 -4.22
C VAL A 44 13.00 -3.76 -5.03
N TYR A 45 12.18 -4.33 -5.90
CA TYR A 45 11.16 -3.60 -6.64
C TYR A 45 9.81 -3.74 -5.93
N SER A 46 9.17 -2.62 -5.67
CA SER A 46 7.88 -2.55 -4.97
C SER A 46 6.91 -1.61 -5.66
N VAL A 47 5.63 -1.88 -5.48
CA VAL A 47 4.53 -0.98 -5.81
C VAL A 47 3.86 -0.58 -4.52
N CYS A 48 3.82 0.72 -4.25
CA CYS A 48 3.26 1.34 -3.07
C CYS A 48 2.13 2.30 -3.45
N GLU A 49 1.50 2.90 -2.45
CA GLU A 49 0.52 3.97 -2.60
C GLU A 49 0.98 5.20 -1.84
N ASP A 50 0.90 6.37 -2.47
CA ASP A 50 1.11 7.64 -1.78
C ASP A 50 -0.05 7.89 -0.80
N VAL A 51 0.27 8.21 0.46
CA VAL A 51 -0.71 8.35 1.54
C VAL A 51 -1.65 9.55 1.32
N LEU A 52 -1.19 10.59 0.63
CA LEU A 52 -1.96 11.83 0.44
C LEU A 52 -2.84 11.76 -0.81
N THR A 53 -2.30 11.20 -1.90
CA THR A 53 -2.97 11.19 -3.20
C THR A 53 -3.64 9.87 -3.52
N GLU A 54 -3.36 8.81 -2.75
CA GLU A 54 -3.76 7.42 -3.00
C GLU A 54 -3.32 6.89 -4.38
N MET A 55 -2.44 7.63 -5.06
CA MET A 55 -1.90 7.23 -6.34
C MET A 55 -0.80 6.20 -6.14
N ARG A 56 -0.68 5.32 -7.13
CA ARG A 56 0.40 4.32 -7.16
C ARG A 56 1.75 5.00 -7.31
N VAL A 57 2.71 4.51 -6.53
CA VAL A 57 4.12 4.90 -6.58
C VAL A 57 4.94 3.62 -6.76
N TYR A 58 5.87 3.63 -7.71
CA TYR A 58 6.81 2.53 -7.87
C TYR A 58 8.06 2.84 -7.07
N SER A 59 8.59 1.86 -6.34
CA SER A 59 9.80 2.02 -5.55
C SER A 59 10.83 0.98 -5.94
N VAL A 60 12.08 1.42 -6.07
CA VAL A 60 13.24 0.52 -6.05
C VAL A 60 14.10 0.87 -4.85
N SER A 61 14.53 -0.14 -4.11
CA SER A 61 15.48 0.02 -3.02
C SER A 61 16.67 -0.92 -3.17
N SER A 62 17.85 -0.44 -2.78
CA SER A 62 19.09 -1.20 -2.76
C SER A 62 19.78 -0.97 -1.42
N CYS A 63 19.86 -2.00 -0.60
CA CYS A 63 20.37 -1.90 0.77
C CYS A 63 21.82 -2.36 0.89
N GLY A 64 22.67 -1.46 1.39
CA GLY A 64 24.00 -1.74 1.91
C GLY A 64 23.99 -2.14 3.39
N ILE A 65 25.15 -2.09 4.06
CA ILE A 65 25.32 -2.58 5.44
C ILE A 65 24.63 -1.58 6.38
N ASP A 66 24.88 -0.29 6.11
CA ASP A 66 24.52 0.80 7.01
C ASP A 66 23.42 1.71 6.43
N SER A 67 23.09 1.59 5.14
CA SER A 67 22.12 2.44 4.46
C SER A 67 21.43 1.75 3.29
N CYS A 68 20.23 2.22 2.93
CA CYS A 68 19.50 1.83 1.73
C CYS A 68 19.30 3.03 0.83
N ASN A 69 19.67 2.92 -0.44
CA ASN A 69 19.22 3.86 -1.46
C ASN A 69 17.78 3.50 -1.85
N ILE A 70 16.88 4.46 -1.86
CA ILE A 70 15.49 4.29 -2.27
C ILE A 70 15.15 5.37 -3.29
N GLU A 71 14.51 4.94 -4.37
CA GLU A 71 13.99 5.80 -5.41
C GLU A 71 12.49 5.54 -5.56
N LEU A 72 11.72 6.61 -5.70
CA LEU A 72 10.28 6.62 -5.85
C LEU A 72 9.91 7.22 -7.20
N TYR A 73 9.05 6.54 -7.94
CA TYR A 73 8.64 6.89 -9.28
C TYR A 73 7.13 6.99 -9.39
N GLY A 74 6.66 7.96 -10.16
CA GLY A 74 5.25 8.20 -10.41
C GLY A 74 4.63 7.20 -11.38
N LEU A 75 3.33 7.35 -11.59
CA LEU A 75 2.55 6.57 -12.55
C LEU A 75 3.06 6.68 -14.00
N ASP A 76 3.69 7.80 -14.32
CA ASP A 76 4.29 8.11 -15.61
C ASP A 76 5.75 7.60 -15.74
N GLY A 77 6.26 6.95 -14.70
CA GLY A 77 7.62 6.43 -14.65
C GLY A 77 8.68 7.49 -14.37
N GLN A 78 8.30 8.74 -14.06
CA GLN A 78 9.26 9.78 -13.70
C GLN A 78 9.69 9.64 -12.24
N LEU A 79 10.97 9.94 -11.97
CA LEU A 79 11.50 9.99 -10.62
C LEU A 79 10.84 11.14 -9.84
N ILE A 80 10.15 10.81 -8.76
CA ILE A 80 9.53 11.76 -7.83
C ILE A 80 10.57 12.19 -6.79
N GLU A 81 11.19 11.21 -6.14
CA GLU A 81 12.10 11.42 -5.02
C GLU A 81 13.13 10.31 -4.95
N GLN A 82 14.33 10.65 -4.51
CA GLN A 82 15.40 9.71 -4.20
C GLN A 82 16.05 10.10 -2.88
N GLY A 83 16.48 9.11 -2.12
CA GLY A 83 17.09 9.34 -0.82
C GLY A 83 17.82 8.11 -0.31
N ASN A 84 18.67 8.33 0.69
CA ASN A 84 19.30 7.25 1.43
C ASN A 84 18.69 7.20 2.82
N ILE A 85 18.24 6.01 3.23
CA ILE A 85 17.79 5.74 4.60
C ILE A 85 18.90 5.03 5.34
N GLY A 86 19.44 5.64 6.39
CA GLY A 86 20.39 4.98 7.29
C GLY A 86 19.71 3.94 8.18
N MET A 87 20.48 3.10 8.89
CA MET A 87 19.92 2.17 9.89
C MET A 87 19.07 2.86 10.97
N VAL A 88 19.34 4.13 11.24
CA VAL A 88 18.50 4.98 12.09
C VAL A 88 17.63 5.82 11.15
N PRO A 89 16.32 5.54 11.03
CA PRO A 89 15.46 6.30 10.14
C PRO A 89 15.47 7.76 10.57
N ASN A 90 15.92 8.66 9.70
CA ASN A 90 15.74 10.08 9.94
C ASN A 90 14.34 10.46 9.45
N PRO A 91 13.45 10.99 10.31
CA PRO A 91 12.05 11.29 9.93
C PRO A 91 11.90 12.33 8.81
N HIS A 92 12.99 12.87 8.28
CA HIS A 92 13.02 13.87 7.20
C HIS A 92 13.56 13.34 5.86
N GLU A 93 13.86 12.05 5.72
CA GLU A 93 14.55 11.53 4.52
C GLU A 93 13.68 11.49 3.25
N PHE A 94 12.36 11.39 3.36
CA PHE A 94 11.44 11.41 2.22
C PHE A 94 10.25 12.34 2.49
N LYS A 95 9.95 13.22 1.52
CA LYS A 95 8.73 14.04 1.49
C LYS A 95 7.53 13.22 1.05
N THR A 96 7.73 12.29 0.12
CA THR A 96 6.70 11.37 -0.37
C THR A 96 6.48 10.28 0.66
N ASN A 97 5.30 10.28 1.29
CA ASN A 97 4.91 9.28 2.26
C ASN A 97 4.17 8.16 1.54
N VAL A 98 4.74 6.95 1.54
CA VAL A 98 4.15 5.78 0.88
C VAL A 98 3.71 4.71 1.89
N THR A 99 2.65 3.98 1.55
CA THR A 99 2.11 2.87 2.34
C THR A 99 1.77 1.67 1.46
N GLY A 100 1.40 0.55 2.09
CA GLY A 100 0.85 -0.60 1.38
C GLY A 100 1.80 -1.27 0.38
N CYS A 101 3.12 -1.05 0.51
CA CYS A 101 4.10 -1.55 -0.45
C CYS A 101 4.04 -3.07 -0.60
N LYS A 102 3.91 -3.54 -1.84
CA LYS A 102 3.99 -4.96 -2.22
C LYS A 102 5.14 -5.15 -3.20
N ARG A 103 5.91 -6.23 -3.01
CA ARG A 103 7.00 -6.58 -3.92
C ARG A 103 6.46 -7.01 -5.26
N THR A 104 7.17 -6.65 -6.32
CA THR A 104 6.87 -7.06 -7.69
C THR A 104 8.15 -7.56 -8.38
N THR A 105 8.06 -7.96 -9.64
CA THR A 105 9.21 -8.38 -10.44
C THR A 105 9.93 -7.18 -11.04
N GLU A 106 11.24 -7.32 -11.27
CA GLU A 106 12.01 -6.33 -12.02
C GLU A 106 11.41 -6.09 -13.42
N GLU A 107 11.03 -7.17 -14.10
CA GLU A 107 10.42 -7.12 -15.43
C GLU A 107 9.19 -6.22 -15.43
N TYR A 108 8.24 -6.44 -14.50
CA TYR A 108 7.05 -5.61 -14.40
C TYR A 108 7.41 -4.16 -14.09
N PHE A 109 8.31 -3.92 -13.12
CA PHE A 109 8.75 -2.58 -12.75
C PHE A 109 9.30 -1.81 -13.95
N ARG A 110 10.17 -2.42 -14.75
CA ARG A 110 10.77 -1.80 -15.94
C ARG A 110 9.76 -1.51 -17.05
N THR A 111 8.61 -2.20 -17.09
CA THR A 111 7.53 -1.81 -18.02
C THR A 111 6.82 -0.52 -17.62
N LYS A 112 6.98 -0.08 -16.36
CA LYS A 112 6.31 1.10 -15.80
C LYS A 112 7.26 2.28 -15.63
N VAL A 113 8.51 1.98 -15.29
CA VAL A 113 9.56 2.97 -15.04
C VAL A 113 10.61 2.87 -16.14
N ASN A 114 10.75 3.94 -16.92
CA ASN A 114 11.82 4.06 -17.93
C ASN A 114 13.11 4.46 -17.22
N VAL A 115 13.83 3.46 -16.69
CA VAL A 115 15.21 3.66 -16.22
C VAL A 115 16.11 3.64 -17.45
N VAL A 116 16.43 4.83 -17.98
CA VAL A 116 17.33 5.02 -19.14
C VAL A 116 18.79 4.90 -18.71
#